data_AF-A0A7K3H4E7-F1
#
_entry.id   AF-A0A7K3H4E7-F1
#
_cell.length_a   1.000
_cell.length_b   1.000
_cell.length_c   1.000
_cell.angle_alpha   90.00
_cell.angle_beta   90.00
_cell.angle_gamma   90.00
#
_symmetry.space_group_name_H-M   'P 1'
#
loop_
_entity.id
_entity.type
_entity.pdbx_description
1 polymer ?
#
loop_
_entity_poly.entity_id
_entity_poly.type
_entity_poly.pdbx_seq_one_letter_code
_entity_poly.pdbx_strand_id
1 'polypeptide(L)' 'PLPSPSELVVQIRDLAAAALAPGRPPEEVQRMAGGCEIAVRLALSCVVAPVGEQETGRLVRRALRAGGGL' A
#
# COMPACT_ATOMS: atom_id res chain seq x y z
N PRO A 1 -20.77 -2.81 16.02
CA PRO A 1 -20.81 -2.54 14.56
C PRO A 1 -19.46 -2.89 13.92
N LEU A 2 -19.47 -3.46 12.72
CA LEU A 2 -18.23 -3.74 11.97
C LEU A 2 -17.79 -2.47 11.21
N PRO A 3 -16.47 -2.24 11.03
CA PRO A 3 -15.98 -1.10 10.27
C PRO A 3 -16.39 -1.23 8.81
N SER A 4 -16.64 -0.09 8.16
CA SER A 4 -16.73 -0.02 6.71
C SER A 4 -15.38 -0.40 6.07
N PRO A 5 -15.38 -0.83 4.80
CA PRO A 5 -14.14 -1.15 4.09
C PRO A 5 -13.12 -0.01 4.09
N SER A 6 -13.56 1.25 3.95
CA SER A 6 -12.67 2.42 4.00
C SER A 6 -12.07 2.62 5.39
N GLU A 7 -12.85 2.44 6.44
CA GLU A 7 -12.35 2.53 7.82
C GLU A 7 -11.36 1.41 8.15
N LEU A 8 -11.55 0.21 7.60
CA LEU A 8 -10.60 -0.88 7.75
C LEU A 8 -9.26 -0.56 7.07
N VAL A 9 -9.29 -0.01 5.85
CA VAL A 9 -8.09 0.40 5.12
C VAL A 9 -7.32 1.49 5.87
N VAL A 10 -8.03 2.47 6.44
CA VAL A 10 -7.44 3.53 7.27
C VAL A 10 -6.73 2.95 8.50
N GLN A 11 -7.36 2.02 9.21
CA GLN A 11 -6.76 1.38 10.38
C GLN A 11 -5.49 0.60 10.03
N ILE A 12 -5.51 -0.18 8.95
CA ILE A 12 -4.34 -0.96 8.51
C ILE A 12 -3.22 -0.02 8.04
N ARG A 13 -3.56 1.04 7.31
CA ARG A 13 -2.61 2.07 6.89
C ARG A 13 -1.89 2.69 8.08
N ASP A 14 -2.63 3.08 9.11
CA ASP A 14 -2.06 3.74 10.29
C ASP A 14 -1.14 2.78 11.07
N LEU A 15 -1.53 1.51 11.20
CA LEU A 15 -0.70 0.45 11.77
C LEU A 15 0.60 0.24 10.97
N ALA A 16 0.49 0.15 9.63
CA ALA A 16 1.65 -0.02 8.75
C ALA A 16 2.59 1.19 8.80
N ALA A 17 2.05 2.41 8.78
CA ALA A 17 2.83 3.63 8.89
C ALA A 17 3.57 3.71 10.25
N ALA A 18 2.90 3.36 11.35
CA ALA A 18 3.51 3.30 12.67
C ALA A 18 4.63 2.25 12.75
N ALA A 19 4.45 1.08 12.16
CA ALA A 19 5.46 0.03 12.12
C ALA A 19 6.72 0.42 11.31
N LEU A 20 6.54 1.26 10.28
CA LEU A 20 7.61 1.72 9.39
C LEU A 20 8.31 3.01 9.85
N ALA A 21 7.76 3.70 10.85
CA ALA A 21 8.25 5.01 11.31
C ALA A 21 9.61 5.01 12.05
N PRO A 22 9.98 3.98 12.84
CA PRO A 22 11.22 4.00 13.60
C PRO A 22 12.47 4.23 12.73
N GLY A 23 13.30 5.20 13.13
CA GLY A 23 14.56 5.52 12.44
C GLY A 23 14.43 6.36 11.18
N ARG A 24 13.22 6.82 10.81
CA ARG A 24 12.99 7.67 9.64
C ARG A 24 12.82 9.15 9.99
N PRO A 25 13.22 10.08 9.09
CA PRO A 25 12.96 11.50 9.28
C PRO A 25 11.46 11.83 9.21
N PRO A 26 11.00 12.88 9.93
CA PRO A 26 9.57 13.23 10.01
C PRO A 26 8.91 13.45 8.65
N GLU A 27 9.59 14.10 7.70
CA GLU A 27 9.03 14.31 6.36
C GLU A 27 8.75 13.02 5.60
N GLU A 28 9.50 11.96 5.88
CA GLU A 28 9.31 10.65 5.25
C GLU A 28 8.15 9.89 5.90
N VAL A 29 8.03 9.97 7.23
CA VAL A 29 6.91 9.41 7.98
C VAL A 29 5.58 10.04 7.54
N GLN A 30 5.55 11.34 7.29
CA GLN A 30 4.34 12.04 6.80
C GLN A 30 3.89 11.56 5.41
N ARG A 31 4.83 11.20 4.52
CA ARG A 31 4.51 10.68 3.18
C ARG A 31 4.11 9.20 3.18
N MET A 32 4.46 8.46 4.23
CA MET A 32 4.27 7.02 4.31
C MET A 32 2.81 6.58 4.39
N ALA A 33 1.92 7.38 4.99
CA ALA A 33 0.51 7.05 5.10
C ALA A 33 -0.14 6.84 3.73
N GLY A 34 0.12 7.74 2.77
CA GLY A 34 -0.37 7.59 1.39
C GLY A 34 0.16 6.33 0.70
N GLY A 35 1.46 6.04 0.86
CA GLY A 35 2.08 4.83 0.32
C GLY A 35 1.51 3.54 0.91
N CYS A 36 1.30 3.50 2.23
CA CYS A 36 0.69 2.37 2.93
C CYS A 36 -0.75 2.16 2.46
N GLU A 37 -1.53 3.22 2.28
CA GLU A 37 -2.91 3.14 1.81
C GLU A 37 -3.01 2.54 0.41
N ILE A 38 -2.14 2.98 -0.50
CA ILE A 38 -2.03 2.44 -1.87
C ILE A 38 -1.65 0.96 -1.83
N ALA A 39 -0.65 0.59 -1.03
CA ALA A 39 -0.20 -0.80 -0.89
C ALA A 39 -1.31 -1.72 -0.37
N VAL A 40 -2.08 -1.27 0.64
CA VAL A 40 -3.22 -2.01 1.18
C VAL A 40 -4.31 -2.22 0.12
N ARG A 41 -4.68 -1.17 -0.64
CA ARG A 41 -5.67 -1.29 -1.72
C ARG A 41 -5.22 -2.22 -2.84
N LEU A 42 -3.95 -2.17 -3.22
CA LEU A 42 -3.35 -3.08 -4.22
C LEU A 42 -3.38 -4.54 -3.73
N ALA A 43 -2.97 -4.80 -2.49
CA ALA A 43 -2.99 -6.13 -1.91
C ALA A 43 -4.42 -6.70 -1.87
N LEU A 44 -5.39 -5.90 -1.41
CA LEU A 44 -6.81 -6.26 -1.42
C LEU A 44 -7.31 -6.57 -2.83
N SER A 45 -6.94 -5.77 -3.82
CA SER A 45 -7.30 -6.03 -5.22
C SER A 45 -6.75 -7.38 -5.72
N CYS A 46 -5.53 -7.75 -5.33
CA CYS A 46 -4.93 -9.04 -5.72
C CYS A 46 -5.64 -10.23 -5.06
N VAL A 47 -6.16 -10.05 -3.85
CA VAL A 47 -6.95 -11.07 -3.14
C VAL A 47 -8.33 -11.23 -3.77
N VAL A 48 -8.98 -10.13 -4.13
CA VAL A 48 -10.36 -10.12 -4.66
C VAL A 48 -10.41 -10.50 -6.14
N ALA A 49 -9.41 -10.10 -6.93
CA ALA A 49 -9.31 -10.37 -8.36
C ALA A 49 -7.96 -11.03 -8.68
N PRO A 50 -7.81 -12.34 -8.38
CA PRO A 50 -6.55 -13.03 -8.55
C PRO A 50 -6.23 -13.20 -10.04
N VAL A 51 -5.19 -12.50 -10.51
CA VAL A 51 -4.39 -12.93 -11.67
C VAL A 51 -3.31 -13.88 -11.16
N GLY A 52 -2.78 -14.77 -12.01
CA GLY A 52 -1.75 -15.71 -11.57
C GLY A 52 -0.58 -14.99 -10.89
N GLU A 53 0.01 -15.55 -9.82
CA GLU A 53 1.00 -14.88 -8.96
C GLU A 53 2.16 -14.22 -9.73
N GLN A 54 2.59 -14.86 -10.82
CA GLN A 54 3.65 -14.37 -11.71
C GLN A 54 3.25 -13.10 -12.49
N GLU A 55 1.95 -12.92 -12.76
CA GLU A 55 1.38 -11.79 -13.49
C GLU A 55 1.28 -10.55 -12.60
N THR A 56 0.81 -10.70 -11.35
CA THR A 56 0.78 -9.60 -10.36
C THR A 56 2.17 -8.98 -10.16
N GLY A 57 3.19 -9.81 -9.94
CA GLY A 57 4.55 -9.34 -9.74
C GLY A 57 5.13 -8.64 -10.98
N ARG A 58 4.72 -9.04 -12.19
CA ARG A 58 5.10 -8.34 -13.43
C ARG A 58 4.42 -6.99 -13.55
N LEU A 59 3.12 -6.91 -13.26
CA LEU A 59 2.34 -5.66 -13.30
C LEU A 59 2.88 -4.62 -12.31
N VAL A 60 3.12 -5.02 -11.06
CA VAL A 60 3.67 -4.12 -10.03
C VAL A 60 5.04 -3.58 -10.44
N ARG A 61 5.96 -4.45 -10.89
CA ARG A 61 7.29 -4.01 -11.35
C ARG A 61 7.20 -3.08 -12.55
N ARG A 62 6.28 -3.33 -13.49
CA ARG A 62 6.07 -2.45 -14.65
C ARG A 62 5.55 -1.07 -14.22
N ALA A 63 4.60 -1.02 -13.30
CA ALA A 63 4.06 0.24 -12.77
C ALA A 63 5.12 1.07 -12.04
N LEU A 64 5.96 0.43 -11.20
CA LEU A 64 7.06 1.09 -10.51
C LEU A 64 8.13 1.64 -11.46
N ARG A 65 8.44 0.88 -12.53
CA ARG A 65 9.37 1.34 -13.58
C ARG A 65 8.79 2.48 -14.42
N ALA A 66 7.49 2.44 -14.68
CA ALA A 66 6.80 3.51 -15.42
C ALA A 66 6.66 4.79 -14.58
N GLY A 67 6.54 4.67 -13.26
CA GLY A 67 6.44 5.81 -12.34
C GLY A 67 7.79 6.43 -11.92
N GLY A 68 8.92 5.77 -12.19
CA GLY A 68 10.27 6.26 -11.87
C GLY A 68 10.87 7.24 -12.89
N GLY A 69 10.05 7.79 -13.78
CA GLY A 69 10.43 8.79 -14.78
C GLY A 69 9.85 10.17 -14.45
N LEU A 70 10.20 10.73 -13.30
CA LEU A 70 10.05 12.15 -12.94
C LEU A 70 11.23 12.54 -12.04
#